data_AF-F9ZYS4-F1
#
_entry.id   AF-F9ZYS4-F1
#
_cell.length_a   1.000
_cell.length_b   1.000
_cell.length_c   1.000
_cell.angle_alpha   90.00
_cell.angle_beta   90.00
_cell.angle_gamma   90.00
#
_symmetry.space_group_name_H-M   'P 1'
#
loop_
_entity.id
_entity.type
_entity.pdbx_description
1 polymer ?
#
loop_
_entity_poly.entity_id
_entity_poly.type
_entity_poly.pdbx_seq_one_letter_code
_entity_poly.pdbx_strand_id
1 'polypeptide(L)' 'MKISNIFLLFMIMTLNIACTDVLPRQRGNLALSQMAYVIDAQEFALRQHIANSKENAVGGYGGGGGGCGCN' A
#
# COMPACT_ATOMS: atom_id res chain seq x y z
N MET A 1 23.97 42.23 6.52
CA MET A 1 24.44 40.79 6.32
C MET A 1 23.80 39.86 7.36
N LYS A 2 23.02 40.39 8.24
CA LYS A 2 22.37 39.65 9.35
C LYS A 2 20.93 39.29 8.97
N ILE A 3 20.39 40.19 7.96
CA ILE A 3 18.97 39.96 7.58
C ILE A 3 18.89 38.99 6.40
N SER A 4 19.98 38.94 5.57
CA SER A 4 20.07 37.95 4.46
C SER A 4 20.41 36.56 4.98
N ASN A 5 21.08 36.42 6.06
CA ASN A 5 21.41 35.13 6.72
C ASN A 5 20.20 34.57 7.49
N ILE A 6 19.29 35.45 7.92
CA ILE A 6 18.07 34.98 8.60
C ILE A 6 17.08 34.42 7.57
N PHE A 7 17.08 34.95 6.41
CA PHE A 7 16.19 34.43 5.34
C PHE A 7 16.73 33.10 4.81
N LEU A 8 17.96 32.95 4.83
CA LEU A 8 18.60 31.69 4.40
C LEU A 8 18.41 30.58 5.44
N LEU A 9 18.37 30.91 6.63
CA LEU A 9 18.11 29.93 7.70
C LEU A 9 16.64 29.54 7.75
N PHE A 10 15.78 30.39 7.39
CA PHE A 10 14.33 30.08 7.33
C PHE A 10 14.01 29.20 6.12
N MET A 11 14.69 29.35 5.12
CA MET A 11 14.51 28.54 3.90
C MET A 11 15.05 27.12 4.11
N ILE A 12 16.07 26.98 4.86
CA ILE A 12 16.67 25.64 5.13
C ILE A 12 15.79 24.90 6.15
N MET A 13 15.05 25.49 6.96
CA MET A 13 14.19 24.84 7.97
C MET A 13 12.89 24.35 7.33
N THR A 14 12.42 24.90 6.25
CA THR A 14 11.13 24.46 5.67
C THR A 14 11.37 23.29 4.71
N LEU A 15 12.59 22.96 4.38
CA LEU A 15 12.84 21.86 3.42
C LEU A 15 12.87 20.51 4.16
N ASN A 16 12.73 20.45 5.44
CA ASN A 16 12.81 19.16 6.17
C ASN A 16 11.41 18.66 6.53
N ILE A 17 10.29 19.34 6.04
CA ILE A 17 8.95 18.90 6.51
C ILE A 17 8.40 17.88 5.51
N ALA A 18 9.17 17.38 4.49
CA ALA A 18 8.49 16.52 3.49
C ALA A 18 8.91 15.06 3.70
N CYS A 19 9.60 14.76 4.84
CA CYS A 19 9.93 13.33 4.97
C CYS A 19 9.13 12.73 6.12
N THR A 20 7.76 12.45 5.82
CA THR A 20 6.93 11.89 6.92
C THR A 20 6.67 10.40 6.63
N ASP A 21 6.96 9.66 7.67
CA ASP A 21 6.71 8.20 7.63
C ASP A 21 5.20 7.91 7.50
N VAL A 22 4.82 7.21 6.36
CA VAL A 22 3.40 6.84 6.18
C VAL A 22 3.17 5.47 6.83
N LEU A 23 2.33 5.55 7.83
CA LEU A 23 1.99 4.29 8.52
C LEU A 23 1.05 3.42 7.66
N PRO A 24 1.20 2.12 7.73
CA PRO A 24 0.37 1.20 6.92
C PRO A 24 -1.13 1.48 7.11
N ARG A 25 -1.59 1.92 8.23
CA ARG A 25 -3.05 2.15 8.42
C ARG A 25 -3.51 3.39 7.65
N GLN A 26 -2.60 4.23 7.26
CA GLN A 26 -2.96 5.45 6.51
C GLN A 26 -3.21 5.15 5.03
N ARG A 27 -2.90 3.97 4.69
CA ARG A 27 -3.18 3.51 3.32
C ARG A 27 -4.66 3.66 2.97
N GLY A 28 -5.58 3.48 3.92
CA GLY A 28 -7.02 3.65 3.63
C GLY A 28 -7.35 5.05 3.13
N ASN A 29 -6.75 6.00 3.62
CA ASN A 29 -7.11 7.39 3.26
C ASN A 29 -6.21 7.95 2.16
N LEU A 30 -5.02 7.44 1.99
CA LEU A 30 -4.05 8.04 1.03
C LEU A 30 -4.04 7.23 -0.26
N ALA A 31 -4.69 6.08 -0.29
CA ALA A 31 -4.61 5.23 -1.49
C ALA A 31 -5.69 5.66 -2.50
N LEU A 32 -5.20 5.86 -3.66
CA LEU A 32 -6.17 6.14 -4.74
C LEU A 32 -6.92 4.86 -5.14
N SER A 33 -8.09 5.12 -5.81
CA SER A 33 -8.92 3.96 -6.18
C SER A 33 -8.18 3.02 -7.13
N GLN A 34 -7.28 3.47 -7.90
CA GLN A 34 -6.56 2.62 -8.88
C GLN A 34 -5.45 1.81 -8.19
N MET A 35 -5.17 2.17 -7.02
CA MET A 35 -4.13 1.42 -6.28
C MET A 35 -4.75 0.25 -5.52
N ALA A 36 -6.01 -0.05 -5.88
CA ALA A 36 -6.65 -1.17 -5.17
C ALA A 36 -6.01 -2.50 -5.61
N TYR A 37 -5.84 -3.32 -4.69
CA TYR A 37 -5.28 -4.67 -4.97
C TYR A 37 -6.20 -5.47 -5.89
N VAL A 38 -7.44 -5.23 -5.75
CA VAL A 38 -8.42 -5.89 -6.64
C VAL A 38 -9.29 -4.81 -7.29
N ILE A 39 -9.08 -4.73 -8.52
CA ILE A 39 -9.78 -3.66 -9.26
C ILE A 39 -11.20 -4.12 -9.62
N ASP A 40 -11.33 -5.39 -10.02
CA ASP A 40 -12.64 -5.99 -10.32
C ASP A 40 -12.80 -7.30 -9.52
N ALA A 41 -13.78 -7.18 -8.69
CA ALA A 41 -13.91 -8.30 -7.73
C ALA A 41 -14.43 -9.56 -8.43
N GLN A 42 -15.17 -9.34 -9.45
CA GLN A 42 -15.72 -10.55 -10.14
C GLN A 42 -14.62 -11.27 -10.93
N GLU A 43 -13.93 -10.51 -11.63
CA GLU A 43 -12.82 -11.15 -12.38
C GLU A 43 -11.78 -11.77 -11.43
N PHE A 44 -11.49 -11.08 -10.45
CA PHE A 44 -10.52 -11.61 -9.47
C PHE A 44 -11.01 -12.91 -8.84
N ALA A 45 -12.29 -12.94 -8.53
CA ALA A 45 -12.85 -14.19 -7.94
C ALA A 45 -12.78 -15.34 -8.94
N LEU A 46 -13.07 -14.99 -10.13
CA LEU A 46 -13.04 -16.07 -11.13
C LEU A 46 -11.62 -16.60 -11.31
N ARG A 47 -10.73 -15.78 -11.41
CA ARG A 47 -9.32 -16.21 -11.59
C ARG A 47 -8.82 -16.96 -10.35
N GLN A 48 -9.24 -16.45 -9.24
CA GLN A 48 -8.88 -17.19 -8.02
C GLN A 48 -9.50 -18.58 -7.99
N HIS A 49 -10.71 -18.71 -8.42
CA HIS A 49 -11.36 -20.04 -8.44
C HIS A 49 -10.64 -20.98 -9.41
N ILE A 50 -10.29 -20.49 -10.52
CA ILE A 50 -9.56 -21.35 -11.50
C ILE A 50 -8.22 -21.77 -10.89
N ALA A 51 -7.54 -20.84 -10.37
CA ALA A 51 -6.21 -21.16 -9.80
C ALA A 51 -6.33 -22.13 -8.62
N ASN A 52 -7.34 -21.96 -7.82
CA ASN A 52 -7.56 -22.92 -6.72
C ASN A 52 -7.87 -24.33 -7.23
N SER A 53 -8.57 -24.35 -8.31
CA SER A 53 -8.92 -25.68 -8.83
C SER A 53 -7.68 -26.39 -9.41
N LYS A 54 -6.79 -25.56 -9.76
CA LYS A 54 -5.61 -26.17 -10.42
C LYS A 54 -4.49 -26.40 -9.39
N GLU A 55 -4.55 -25.65 -8.32
CA GLU A 55 -3.32 -25.72 -7.50
C GLU A 55 -3.70 -25.91 -6.03
N ASN A 56 -4.98 -26.48 -5.86
CA ASN A 56 -5.73 -26.71 -4.60
C ASN A 56 -4.78 -26.79 -3.40
N ALA A 57 -3.43 -26.90 -3.58
CA ALA A 57 -2.56 -27.04 -2.38
C ALA A 57 -1.81 -25.74 -2.09
N VAL A 58 -2.08 -24.50 -2.98
CA VAL A 58 -1.18 -23.32 -2.89
C VAL A 58 -2.04 -22.12 -2.49
N GLY A 59 -2.74 -22.07 -1.28
CA GLY A 59 -3.29 -20.93 -0.51
C GLY A 59 -3.44 -19.66 -1.37
N GLY A 60 -4.65 -19.37 -1.95
CA GLY A 60 -5.13 -18.23 -2.74
C GLY A 60 -4.43 -16.92 -2.38
N TYR A 61 -4.85 -15.63 -2.99
CA TYR A 61 -4.24 -14.30 -3.14
C TYR A 61 -4.47 -13.48 -1.87
N GLY A 62 -4.67 -14.07 -0.53
CA GLY A 62 -4.91 -13.23 0.68
C GLY A 62 -4.25 -13.87 1.89
N GLY A 63 -3.03 -13.17 2.20
CA GLY A 63 -2.19 -13.27 3.41
C GLY A 63 -2.95 -13.82 4.62
N GLY A 64 -4.07 -14.50 4.57
CA GLY A 64 -4.65 -15.27 5.70
C GLY A 64 -5.42 -16.49 5.20
N GLY A 65 -4.65 -17.59 4.89
CA GLY A 65 -5.04 -18.99 5.19
C GLY A 65 -6.45 -19.32 4.68
N GLY A 66 -6.52 -19.63 3.42
CA GLY A 66 -7.63 -20.55 3.03
C GLY A 66 -7.08 -21.93 2.64
N GLY A 67 -6.88 -22.56 3.88
CA GLY A 67 -7.45 -23.86 4.29
C GLY A 67 -6.45 -25.00 4.04
N CYS A 68 -5.52 -25.05 4.87
CA CYS A 68 -4.74 -26.30 4.63
C CYS A 68 -5.50 -27.27 3.73
N GLY A 69 -5.96 -27.10 2.85
CA GLY A 69 -6.67 -27.67 4.07
C GLY A 69 -5.72 -27.69 5.29
N CYS A 70 -4.44 -27.25 5.33
CA CYS A 70 -3.66 -26.97 6.59
C CYS A 70 -2.70 -25.80 6.34
N ASN A 71 -3.11 -24.50 6.13
CA ASN A 71 -2.27 -23.50 6.81
C ASN A 71 -2.07 -23.82 8.29
#